data_AF-C2KU45-F1
#
_entry.id   AF-C2KU45-F1
#
_cell.length_a   1.000
_cell.length_b   1.000
_cell.length_c   1.000
_cell.angle_alpha   90.00
_cell.angle_beta   90.00
_cell.angle_gamma   90.00
#
_symmetry.space_group_name_H-M   'P 1'
#
loop_
_entity.id
_entity.type
_entity.pdbx_description
1 polymer ?
#
loop_
_entity_poly.entity_id
_entity_poly.type
_entity_poly.pdbx_seq_one_letter_code
_entity_poly.pdbx_strand_id
1 'polypeptide(L)'
;PLLLVIGYRGEPGVKDEPQHLFQGEITLDFLKLLQIPYFVLEKESKEEDLKNALEGFAKEFQKGRQAAIVVKKGALEKEHGYHYSNAYNFSREDAIRCIVDYTGDSPIVSTTGKASRELYEIREERGEDHSRDFLTVGSMGHASSIALGIALEKENERVVCLDGDGALLMHMGAMAVLGASGQKNILHILLNNEAHETVGGQPTVSPNVDYGSVAKACGYNKSYLVRNQKNLERVLLESAKEEGPIFLEVRCAMHSRENLGRPKESPKENKELFMKKLEK
;
A
#
# COMPACT_ATOMS: atom_id res chain seq x y z
N PRO A 1 15.29 -1.41 27.83
CA PRO A 1 14.07 -0.59 28.04
C PRO A 1 13.74 0.16 26.74
N LEU A 2 12.46 0.44 26.48
CA LEU A 2 12.01 1.13 25.26
C LEU A 2 10.93 2.14 25.62
N LEU A 3 11.02 3.36 25.07
CA LEU A 3 9.94 4.33 25.07
C LEU A 3 9.15 4.16 23.77
N LEU A 4 7.89 3.77 23.88
CA LEU A 4 6.97 3.64 22.76
C LEU A 4 6.31 4.99 22.49
N VAL A 5 6.29 5.44 21.23
CA VAL A 5 5.48 6.60 20.81
C VAL A 5 4.42 6.08 19.85
N ILE A 6 3.17 6.11 20.30
CA ILE A 6 2.04 5.42 19.66
C ILE A 6 1.02 6.48 19.23
N GLY A 7 0.76 6.62 17.94
CA GLY A 7 -0.35 7.45 17.48
C GLY A 7 -1.69 6.84 17.89
N TYR A 8 -2.61 7.65 18.44
CA TYR A 8 -3.91 7.18 18.90
C TYR A 8 -4.90 7.02 17.72
N ARG A 9 -4.60 6.07 16.83
CA ARG A 9 -5.43 5.74 15.67
C ARG A 9 -6.77 5.16 16.13
N GLY A 10 -7.86 5.65 15.55
CA GLY A 10 -9.23 5.28 15.94
C GLY A 10 -9.64 5.76 17.33
N GLU A 11 -9.05 6.86 17.84
CA GLU A 11 -9.43 7.49 19.11
C GLU A 11 -10.98 7.59 19.24
N PRO A 12 -11.56 7.13 20.36
CA PRO A 12 -13.01 7.18 20.58
C PRO A 12 -13.58 8.59 20.39
N GLY A 13 -14.60 8.72 19.54
CA GLY A 13 -15.23 10.01 19.21
C GLY A 13 -14.52 10.81 18.12
N VAL A 14 -13.40 10.35 17.58
CA VAL A 14 -12.67 10.99 16.47
C VAL A 14 -12.81 10.17 15.19
N LYS A 15 -13.18 10.84 14.08
CA LYS A 15 -13.29 10.17 12.77
C LYS A 15 -11.93 9.69 12.27
N ASP A 16 -11.83 8.41 11.97
CA ASP A 16 -10.68 7.71 11.37
C ASP A 16 -11.18 6.57 10.45
N GLU A 17 -10.27 5.80 9.84
CA GLU A 17 -10.62 4.64 9.02
C GLU A 17 -11.33 3.55 9.85
N PRO A 18 -12.30 2.81 9.26
CA PRO A 18 -13.05 1.77 9.96
C PRO A 18 -12.18 0.73 10.67
N GLN A 19 -11.06 0.33 10.07
CA GLN A 19 -10.15 -0.67 10.65
C GLN A 19 -9.42 -0.19 11.90
N HIS A 20 -9.38 1.12 12.18
CA HIS A 20 -8.73 1.65 13.39
C HIS A 20 -9.67 1.73 14.59
N LEU A 21 -11.00 1.64 14.40
CA LEU A 21 -11.98 1.91 15.46
C LEU A 21 -11.78 1.00 16.67
N PHE A 22 -11.72 -0.31 16.45
CA PHE A 22 -11.49 -1.26 17.54
C PHE A 22 -10.09 -1.10 18.15
N GLN A 23 -9.08 -0.80 17.33
CA GLN A 23 -7.73 -0.53 17.83
C GLN A 23 -7.73 0.64 18.83
N GLY A 24 -8.38 1.76 18.50
CA GLY A 24 -8.43 2.92 19.37
C GLY A 24 -9.28 2.70 20.62
N GLU A 25 -10.36 1.91 20.52
CA GLU A 25 -11.15 1.50 21.69
C GLU A 25 -10.27 0.78 22.73
N ILE A 26 -9.45 -0.18 22.29
CA ILE A 26 -8.70 -1.04 23.22
C ILE A 26 -7.29 -0.56 23.56
N THR A 27 -6.73 0.43 22.85
CA THR A 27 -5.30 0.78 22.95
C THR A 27 -4.85 1.02 24.40
N LEU A 28 -5.60 1.80 25.17
CA LEU A 28 -5.23 2.13 26.54
C LEU A 28 -5.38 0.94 27.48
N ASP A 29 -6.44 0.16 27.32
CA ASP A 29 -6.66 -1.04 28.14
C ASP A 29 -5.64 -2.14 27.81
N PHE A 30 -5.19 -2.22 26.56
CA PHE A 30 -4.11 -3.10 26.14
C PHE A 30 -2.78 -2.71 26.80
N LEU A 31 -2.44 -1.42 26.86
CA LEU A 31 -1.25 -0.95 27.59
C LEU A 31 -1.33 -1.25 29.09
N LYS A 32 -2.51 -1.07 29.72
CA LYS A 32 -2.72 -1.47 31.13
C LYS A 32 -2.53 -2.96 31.33
N LEU A 33 -3.09 -3.80 30.45
CA LEU A 33 -2.98 -5.25 30.51
C LEU A 33 -1.51 -5.71 30.42
N LEU A 34 -0.74 -5.10 29.53
CA LEU A 34 0.71 -5.34 29.41
C LEU A 34 1.53 -4.71 30.54
N GLN A 35 0.87 -3.99 31.45
CA GLN A 35 1.49 -3.23 32.53
C GLN A 35 2.56 -2.25 32.00
N ILE A 36 2.28 -1.64 30.86
CA ILE A 36 3.09 -0.57 30.27
C ILE A 36 2.47 0.75 30.72
N PRO A 37 3.11 1.48 31.66
CA PRO A 37 2.63 2.80 32.03
C PRO A 37 2.67 3.73 30.82
N TYR A 38 1.66 4.59 30.71
CA TYR A 38 1.54 5.48 29.58
C TYR A 38 1.10 6.89 29.96
N PHE A 39 1.41 7.83 29.08
CA PHE A 39 0.94 9.21 29.12
C PHE A 39 0.20 9.52 27.82
N VAL A 40 -1.01 10.08 27.91
CA VAL A 40 -1.76 10.51 26.73
C VAL A 40 -1.39 11.95 26.43
N LEU A 41 -0.69 12.15 25.31
CA LEU A 41 -0.30 13.46 24.82
C LEU A 41 -1.43 14.03 23.96
N GLU A 42 -1.93 15.20 24.33
CA GLU A 42 -2.98 15.94 23.65
C GLU A 42 -2.57 17.40 23.44
N LYS A 43 -3.35 18.15 22.65
CA LYS A 43 -2.99 19.53 22.28
C LYS A 43 -2.87 20.44 23.52
N GLU A 44 -3.67 20.17 24.54
CA GLU A 44 -3.72 20.92 25.79
C GLU A 44 -2.75 20.40 26.86
N SER A 45 -1.99 19.33 26.59
CA SER A 45 -1.00 18.80 27.52
C SER A 45 0.06 19.85 27.86
N LYS A 46 0.34 20.03 29.15
CA LYS A 46 1.39 20.95 29.60
C LYS A 46 2.75 20.24 29.58
N GLU A 47 3.79 21.02 29.32
CA GLU A 47 5.18 20.52 29.34
C GLU A 47 5.55 19.90 30.70
N GLU A 48 5.04 20.46 31.80
CA GLU A 48 5.26 19.94 33.15
C GLU A 48 4.66 18.55 33.36
N ASP A 49 3.45 18.30 32.85
CA ASP A 49 2.79 17.00 32.96
C ASP A 49 3.58 15.92 32.18
N LEU A 50 4.07 16.27 30.99
CA LEU A 50 4.93 15.39 30.20
C LEU A 50 6.26 15.13 30.90
N LYS A 51 6.92 16.14 31.48
CA LYS A 51 8.15 15.97 32.26
C LYS A 51 7.94 15.02 33.43
N ASN A 52 6.88 15.20 34.20
CA ASN A 52 6.53 14.33 35.32
C ASN A 52 6.31 12.87 34.86
N ALA A 53 5.65 12.67 33.73
CA ALA A 53 5.48 11.34 33.15
C ALA A 53 6.82 10.70 32.75
N LEU A 54 7.70 11.45 32.07
CA LEU A 54 9.02 11.00 31.65
C LEU A 54 9.92 10.62 32.85
N GLU A 55 9.86 11.39 33.94
CA GLU A 55 10.56 11.05 35.20
C GLU A 55 10.02 9.75 35.81
N GLY A 56 8.71 9.53 35.76
CA GLY A 56 8.09 8.26 36.13
C GLY A 56 8.58 7.10 35.26
N PHE A 57 8.65 7.30 33.95
CA PHE A 57 9.13 6.30 32.99
C PHE A 57 10.60 5.95 33.22
N ALA A 58 11.44 6.92 33.58
CA ALA A 58 12.84 6.67 33.90
C ALA A 58 13.02 5.65 35.04
N LYS A 59 12.15 5.67 36.05
CA LYS A 59 12.14 4.67 37.15
C LYS A 59 11.75 3.28 36.66
N GLU A 60 10.86 3.18 35.68
CA GLU A 60 10.48 1.90 35.08
C GLU A 60 11.57 1.36 34.16
N PHE A 61 12.28 2.23 33.44
CA PHE A 61 13.43 1.85 32.62
C PHE A 61 14.59 1.28 33.43
N GLN A 62 14.84 1.78 34.64
CA GLN A 62 15.83 1.21 35.57
C GLN A 62 15.49 -0.23 35.98
N LYS A 63 14.19 -0.61 35.95
CA LYS A 63 13.72 -1.99 36.19
C LYS A 63 13.71 -2.85 34.91
N GLY A 64 14.23 -2.32 33.79
CA GLY A 64 14.21 -2.99 32.49
C GLY A 64 12.87 -2.98 31.75
N ARG A 65 11.86 -2.25 32.26
CA ARG A 65 10.50 -2.21 31.69
C ARG A 65 10.36 -1.19 30.56
N GLN A 66 9.21 -1.16 29.91
CA GLN A 66 8.86 -0.17 28.88
C GLN A 66 7.85 0.85 29.40
N ALA A 67 7.68 1.94 28.65
CA ALA A 67 6.64 2.94 28.86
C ALA A 67 6.15 3.46 27.50
N ALA A 68 4.98 4.10 27.47
CA ALA A 68 4.39 4.59 26.23
C ALA A 68 3.92 6.05 26.32
N ILE A 69 4.05 6.78 25.22
CA ILE A 69 3.33 8.04 24.98
C ILE A 69 2.29 7.75 23.90
N VAL A 70 1.02 7.94 24.23
CA VAL A 70 -0.10 7.78 23.29
C VAL A 70 -0.49 9.16 22.78
N VAL A 71 -0.28 9.41 21.50
CA VAL A 71 -0.37 10.73 20.88
C VAL A 71 -1.72 10.91 20.20
N LYS A 72 -2.57 11.78 20.75
CA LYS A 72 -3.85 12.15 20.14
C LYS A 72 -3.66 12.94 18.84
N LYS A 73 -4.71 12.95 18.02
CA LYS A 73 -4.73 13.75 16.80
C LYS A 73 -4.55 15.24 17.12
N GLY A 74 -3.56 15.87 16.49
CA GLY A 74 -3.27 17.30 16.67
C GLY A 74 -2.44 17.64 17.92
N ALA A 75 -1.96 16.64 18.67
CA ALA A 75 -1.09 16.86 19.82
C ALA A 75 0.34 17.31 19.44
N LEU A 76 0.77 17.02 18.20
CA LEU A 76 2.06 17.41 17.66
C LEU A 76 1.86 18.23 16.38
N GLU A 77 2.70 19.25 16.22
CA GLU A 77 2.78 20.07 15.01
C GLU A 77 4.10 19.77 14.28
N LYS A 78 4.08 19.80 12.94
CA LYS A 78 5.30 19.63 12.14
C LYS A 78 6.06 20.96 12.10
N GLU A 79 7.24 21.00 12.71
CA GLU A 79 8.16 22.13 12.59
C GLU A 79 8.78 22.25 11.18
N HIS A 80 9.04 21.11 10.54
CA HIS A 80 9.64 21.03 9.21
C HIS A 80 8.90 20.06 8.28
N GLY A 81 8.65 20.51 7.05
CA GLY A 81 8.19 19.66 5.96
C GLY A 81 9.35 18.93 5.32
N TYR A 82 9.34 17.59 5.37
CA TYR A 82 10.26 16.80 4.54
C TYR A 82 9.69 16.72 3.13
N HIS A 83 10.44 17.25 2.16
CA HIS A 83 10.12 17.16 0.75
C HIS A 83 11.04 16.12 0.11
N TYR A 84 10.44 15.00 -0.29
CA TYR A 84 11.13 13.99 -1.10
C TYR A 84 10.63 14.07 -2.52
N SER A 85 11.52 13.79 -3.47
CA SER A 85 11.23 13.73 -4.90
C SER A 85 12.19 12.76 -5.57
N ASN A 86 11.84 12.35 -6.79
CA ASN A 86 12.70 11.55 -7.65
C ASN A 86 12.85 12.23 -9.03
N ALA A 87 13.68 11.66 -9.91
CA ALA A 87 13.99 12.25 -11.21
C ALA A 87 12.99 11.91 -12.33
N TYR A 88 11.91 11.17 -12.02
CA TYR A 88 10.96 10.72 -13.02
C TYR A 88 9.85 11.77 -13.25
N ASN A 89 9.41 11.90 -14.50
CA ASN A 89 8.33 12.83 -14.89
C ASN A 89 7.02 12.12 -15.24
N PHE A 90 7.07 10.80 -15.50
CA PHE A 90 5.88 10.03 -15.85
C PHE A 90 5.11 9.68 -14.59
N SER A 91 3.89 10.19 -14.41
CA SER A 91 3.18 10.02 -13.14
C SER A 91 2.63 8.60 -12.96
N ARG A 92 2.43 8.19 -11.70
CA ARG A 92 1.79 6.90 -11.39
C ARG A 92 0.36 6.85 -11.90
N GLU A 93 -0.38 7.95 -11.77
CA GLU A 93 -1.74 8.06 -12.23
C GLU A 93 -1.84 7.90 -13.76
N ASP A 94 -0.97 8.55 -14.53
CA ASP A 94 -0.91 8.38 -15.99
C ASP A 94 -0.57 6.93 -16.38
N ALA A 95 0.36 6.30 -15.65
CA ALA A 95 0.66 4.89 -15.86
C ALA A 95 -0.57 4.00 -15.61
N ILE A 96 -1.32 4.25 -14.53
CA ILE A 96 -2.55 3.50 -14.23
C ILE A 96 -3.59 3.74 -15.33
N ARG A 97 -3.76 4.97 -15.86
CA ARG A 97 -4.67 5.26 -16.98
C ARG A 97 -4.35 4.39 -18.20
N CYS A 98 -3.08 4.35 -18.62
CA CYS A 98 -2.65 3.49 -19.73
C CYS A 98 -2.90 2.00 -19.46
N ILE A 99 -2.73 1.55 -18.21
CA ILE A 99 -2.99 0.16 -17.84
C ILE A 99 -4.49 -0.13 -17.90
N VAL A 100 -5.34 0.73 -17.36
CA VAL A 100 -6.80 0.55 -17.38
C VAL A 100 -7.31 0.49 -18.82
N ASP A 101 -6.83 1.36 -19.71
CA ASP A 101 -7.14 1.35 -21.15
C ASP A 101 -6.80 0.01 -21.82
N TYR A 102 -5.69 -0.61 -21.39
CA TYR A 102 -5.26 -1.91 -21.90
C TYR A 102 -6.08 -3.08 -21.32
N THR A 103 -6.40 -3.04 -20.03
CA THR A 103 -6.95 -4.22 -19.32
C THR A 103 -8.35 -4.62 -19.74
N GLY A 104 -9.16 -3.69 -20.25
CA GLY A 104 -10.55 -3.97 -20.60
C GLY A 104 -11.32 -4.57 -19.43
N ASP A 105 -11.85 -5.79 -19.62
CA ASP A 105 -12.61 -6.54 -18.61
C ASP A 105 -11.75 -7.37 -17.65
N SER A 106 -10.42 -7.38 -17.81
CA SER A 106 -9.50 -8.17 -16.98
C SER A 106 -9.59 -7.77 -15.50
N PRO A 107 -9.61 -8.72 -14.56
CA PRO A 107 -9.58 -8.40 -13.14
C PRO A 107 -8.24 -7.78 -12.72
N ILE A 108 -8.33 -6.69 -11.96
CA ILE A 108 -7.17 -5.96 -11.43
C ILE A 108 -7.15 -6.11 -9.90
N VAL A 109 -6.02 -6.56 -9.36
CA VAL A 109 -5.73 -6.49 -7.92
C VAL A 109 -4.76 -5.35 -7.69
N SER A 110 -5.20 -4.32 -6.99
CA SER A 110 -4.38 -3.13 -6.72
C SER A 110 -3.91 -3.09 -5.28
N THR A 111 -2.65 -2.71 -5.10
CA THR A 111 -2.00 -2.58 -3.79
C THR A 111 -2.58 -1.45 -2.97
N THR A 112 -2.20 -1.36 -1.71
CA THR A 112 -2.74 -0.37 -0.79
C THR A 112 -2.29 1.06 -1.08
N GLY A 113 -3.00 2.03 -0.51
CA GLY A 113 -2.62 3.44 -0.56
C GLY A 113 -3.05 4.16 -1.84
N LYS A 114 -2.23 5.10 -2.32
CA LYS A 114 -2.58 6.01 -3.42
C LYS A 114 -2.86 5.31 -4.75
N ALA A 115 -2.17 4.20 -5.07
CA ALA A 115 -2.39 3.45 -6.31
C ALA A 115 -3.85 2.93 -6.45
N SER A 116 -4.40 2.33 -5.39
CA SER A 116 -5.80 1.90 -5.37
C SER A 116 -6.79 3.08 -5.48
N ARG A 117 -6.45 4.24 -4.93
CA ARG A 117 -7.32 5.44 -4.99
C ARG A 117 -7.31 6.05 -6.38
N GLU A 118 -6.15 6.13 -7.02
CA GLU A 118 -6.01 6.58 -8.41
C GLU A 118 -6.78 5.65 -9.35
N LEU A 119 -6.65 4.32 -9.21
CA LEU A 119 -7.44 3.36 -9.97
C LEU A 119 -8.95 3.59 -9.80
N TYR A 120 -9.42 3.71 -8.56
CA TYR A 120 -10.82 3.96 -8.25
C TYR A 120 -11.34 5.24 -8.92
N GLU A 121 -10.61 6.34 -8.84
CA GLU A 121 -11.05 7.60 -9.45
C GLU A 121 -10.99 7.58 -10.97
N ILE A 122 -10.03 6.87 -11.55
CA ILE A 122 -10.00 6.66 -13.00
C ILE A 122 -11.26 5.92 -13.48
N ARG A 123 -11.78 4.94 -12.71
CA ARG A 123 -13.06 4.28 -13.01
C ARG A 123 -14.24 5.24 -12.89
N GLU A 124 -14.29 6.04 -11.82
CA GLU A 124 -15.35 7.05 -11.62
C GLU A 124 -15.39 8.07 -12.77
N GLU A 125 -14.22 8.57 -13.20
CA GLU A 125 -14.10 9.51 -14.32
C GLU A 125 -14.58 8.90 -15.65
N ARG A 126 -14.39 7.59 -15.83
CA ARG A 126 -14.85 6.85 -17.01
C ARG A 126 -16.33 6.45 -16.93
N GLY A 127 -16.99 6.66 -15.80
CA GLY A 127 -18.36 6.19 -15.57
C GLY A 127 -18.47 4.66 -15.51
N GLU A 128 -17.38 3.98 -15.13
CA GLU A 128 -17.32 2.53 -14.99
C GLU A 128 -17.62 2.10 -13.56
N ASP A 129 -18.16 0.88 -13.39
CA ASP A 129 -18.30 0.28 -12.07
C ASP A 129 -16.94 -0.22 -11.52
N HIS A 130 -16.88 -0.45 -10.22
CA HIS A 130 -15.68 -0.96 -9.51
C HIS A 130 -15.62 -2.48 -9.42
N SER A 131 -16.45 -3.22 -10.18
CA SER A 131 -16.56 -4.68 -10.05
C SER A 131 -15.35 -5.45 -10.59
N ARG A 132 -14.42 -4.78 -11.27
CA ARG A 132 -13.20 -5.39 -11.85
C ARG A 132 -11.97 -5.18 -10.98
N ASP A 133 -12.07 -4.35 -9.95
CA ASP A 133 -10.91 -3.88 -9.21
C ASP A 133 -11.00 -4.35 -7.75
N PHE A 134 -10.09 -5.24 -7.36
CA PHE A 134 -9.89 -5.61 -5.98
C PHE A 134 -8.88 -4.65 -5.33
N LEU A 135 -9.38 -3.72 -4.51
CA LEU A 135 -8.55 -2.75 -3.81
C LEU A 135 -8.04 -3.33 -2.49
N THR A 136 -6.74 -3.57 -2.38
CA THR A 136 -6.12 -4.18 -1.19
C THR A 136 -5.99 -3.16 -0.06
N VAL A 137 -7.04 -3.02 0.75
CA VAL A 137 -7.08 -2.08 1.88
C VAL A 137 -6.31 -2.66 3.07
N GLY A 138 -5.33 -1.89 3.59
CA GLY A 138 -4.63 -2.20 4.85
C GLY A 138 -3.68 -3.40 4.83
N SER A 139 -3.51 -4.07 3.69
CA SER A 139 -2.68 -5.28 3.56
C SER A 139 -1.54 -5.07 2.56
N MET A 140 -0.62 -4.16 2.90
CA MET A 140 0.57 -3.88 2.08
C MET A 140 1.36 -5.17 1.80
N GLY A 141 1.82 -5.36 0.56
CA GLY A 141 2.59 -6.54 0.14
C GLY A 141 1.79 -7.80 -0.20
N HIS A 142 0.45 -7.75 -0.14
CA HIS A 142 -0.39 -8.94 -0.38
C HIS A 142 -1.05 -8.98 -1.77
N ALA A 143 -0.97 -7.90 -2.55
CA ALA A 143 -1.63 -7.80 -3.86
C ALA A 143 -1.21 -8.93 -4.82
N SER A 144 0.09 -9.22 -4.90
CA SER A 144 0.63 -10.28 -5.78
C SER A 144 0.15 -11.68 -5.39
N SER A 145 0.06 -12.00 -4.11
CA SER A 145 -0.48 -13.28 -3.63
C SER A 145 -1.98 -13.43 -3.89
N ILE A 146 -2.76 -12.35 -3.73
CA ILE A 146 -4.20 -12.35 -4.04
C ILE A 146 -4.40 -12.54 -5.55
N ALA A 147 -3.64 -11.81 -6.37
CA ALA A 147 -3.67 -11.93 -7.83
C ALA A 147 -3.31 -13.34 -8.29
N LEU A 148 -2.28 -13.97 -7.70
CA LEU A 148 -1.95 -15.37 -7.98
C LEU A 148 -3.12 -16.31 -7.66
N GLY A 149 -3.75 -16.16 -6.50
CA GLY A 149 -4.90 -16.99 -6.13
C GLY A 149 -6.05 -16.90 -7.13
N ILE A 150 -6.36 -15.68 -7.61
CA ILE A 150 -7.37 -15.48 -8.66
C ILE A 150 -6.90 -16.11 -9.97
N ALA A 151 -5.64 -15.92 -10.36
CA ALA A 151 -5.11 -16.41 -11.62
C ALA A 151 -5.17 -17.95 -11.71
N LEU A 152 -4.91 -18.65 -10.59
CA LEU A 152 -5.00 -20.11 -10.48
C LEU A 152 -6.43 -20.63 -10.70
N GLU A 153 -7.45 -19.89 -10.24
CA GLU A 153 -8.86 -20.29 -10.40
C GLU A 153 -9.45 -19.83 -11.75
N LYS A 154 -8.89 -18.77 -12.35
CA LYS A 154 -9.42 -18.12 -13.56
C LYS A 154 -8.45 -18.23 -14.72
N GLU A 155 -8.04 -19.46 -15.05
CA GLU A 155 -6.98 -19.76 -16.04
C GLU A 155 -7.15 -19.09 -17.42
N ASN A 156 -8.40 -18.81 -17.83
CA ASN A 156 -8.73 -18.19 -19.12
C ASN A 156 -8.80 -16.66 -19.10
N GLU A 157 -8.70 -16.04 -17.92
CA GLU A 157 -8.74 -14.58 -17.76
C GLU A 157 -7.38 -14.04 -17.39
N ARG A 158 -6.95 -12.95 -18.02
CA ARG A 158 -5.70 -12.30 -17.65
C ARG A 158 -5.89 -11.56 -16.33
N VAL A 159 -5.18 -11.94 -15.27
CA VAL A 159 -5.19 -11.25 -13.99
C VAL A 159 -4.04 -10.23 -13.95
N VAL A 160 -4.36 -8.99 -13.59
CA VAL A 160 -3.37 -7.91 -13.47
C VAL A 160 -3.15 -7.57 -12.00
N CYS A 161 -1.90 -7.62 -11.55
CA CYS A 161 -1.50 -7.13 -10.24
C CYS A 161 -0.86 -5.75 -10.39
N LEU A 162 -1.46 -4.72 -9.81
CA LEU A 162 -0.85 -3.40 -9.64
C LEU A 162 -0.21 -3.33 -8.26
N ASP A 163 1.08 -3.57 -8.18
CA ASP A 163 1.85 -3.47 -6.93
C ASP A 163 2.64 -2.16 -6.83
N GLY A 164 3.14 -1.87 -5.64
CA GLY A 164 4.01 -0.74 -5.36
C GLY A 164 5.38 -1.22 -4.88
N ASP A 165 6.44 -0.48 -5.17
CA ASP A 165 7.81 -0.81 -4.77
C ASP A 165 7.94 -1.11 -3.27
N GLY A 166 7.39 -0.25 -2.42
CA GLY A 166 7.42 -0.48 -0.98
C GLY A 166 6.64 -1.73 -0.57
N ALA A 167 5.53 -2.03 -1.24
CA ALA A 167 4.67 -3.16 -0.92
C ALA A 167 5.33 -4.48 -1.33
N LEU A 168 5.88 -4.53 -2.55
CA LEU A 168 6.67 -5.65 -3.04
C LEU A 168 7.90 -5.88 -2.16
N LEU A 169 8.63 -4.82 -1.76
CA LEU A 169 9.78 -4.95 -0.85
C LEU A 169 9.39 -5.59 0.50
N MET A 170 8.22 -5.24 1.03
CA MET A 170 7.74 -5.78 2.30
C MET A 170 7.53 -7.30 2.23
N HIS A 171 7.03 -7.81 1.11
CA HIS A 171 6.64 -9.21 0.92
C HIS A 171 7.27 -9.84 -0.35
N MET A 172 8.55 -9.55 -0.61
CA MET A 172 9.22 -9.97 -1.85
C MET A 172 9.26 -11.50 -2.03
N GLY A 173 9.19 -12.27 -0.95
CA GLY A 173 9.08 -13.73 -1.00
C GLY A 173 7.86 -14.23 -1.81
N ALA A 174 6.80 -13.42 -1.94
CA ALA A 174 5.65 -13.74 -2.79
C ALA A 174 6.02 -13.87 -4.27
N MET A 175 7.05 -13.16 -4.75
CA MET A 175 7.54 -13.28 -6.12
C MET A 175 8.05 -14.69 -6.42
N ALA A 176 8.73 -15.33 -5.47
CA ALA A 176 9.24 -16.70 -5.66
C ALA A 176 8.09 -17.71 -5.78
N VAL A 177 7.03 -17.54 -5.00
CA VAL A 177 5.83 -18.38 -5.09
C VAL A 177 5.11 -18.17 -6.42
N LEU A 178 4.92 -16.92 -6.84
CA LEU A 178 4.25 -16.58 -8.09
C LEU A 178 5.05 -17.06 -9.30
N GLY A 179 6.37 -16.82 -9.35
CA GLY A 179 7.20 -17.32 -10.45
C GLY A 179 7.25 -18.85 -10.50
N ALA A 180 7.40 -19.53 -9.35
CA ALA A 180 7.40 -20.99 -9.28
C ALA A 180 6.06 -21.63 -9.68
N SER A 181 4.94 -20.91 -9.55
CA SER A 181 3.63 -21.40 -10.00
C SER A 181 3.55 -21.61 -11.53
N GLY A 182 4.38 -20.88 -12.30
CA GLY A 182 4.32 -20.92 -13.77
C GLY A 182 3.02 -20.41 -14.37
N GLN A 183 2.23 -19.65 -13.61
CA GLN A 183 0.89 -19.28 -14.02
C GLN A 183 0.87 -18.35 -15.24
N LYS A 184 0.22 -18.80 -16.32
CA LYS A 184 0.35 -18.20 -17.66
C LYS A 184 -0.44 -16.91 -17.87
N ASN A 185 -1.48 -16.70 -17.08
CA ASN A 185 -2.44 -15.61 -17.25
C ASN A 185 -2.20 -14.44 -16.30
N ILE A 186 -1.02 -14.30 -15.68
CA ILE A 186 -0.73 -13.21 -14.73
C ILE A 186 0.25 -12.16 -15.30
N LEU A 187 -0.12 -10.89 -15.14
CA LEU A 187 0.72 -9.72 -15.39
C LEU A 187 0.96 -8.97 -14.08
N HIS A 188 2.17 -9.05 -13.55
CA HIS A 188 2.59 -8.36 -12.34
C HIS A 188 3.27 -7.03 -12.67
N ILE A 189 2.58 -5.93 -12.43
CA ILE A 189 3.04 -4.57 -12.72
C ILE A 189 3.48 -3.91 -11.41
N LEU A 190 4.75 -3.51 -11.34
CA LEU A 190 5.30 -2.73 -10.25
C LEU A 190 5.27 -1.24 -10.58
N LEU A 191 4.47 -0.46 -9.85
CA LEU A 191 4.48 0.99 -9.90
C LEU A 191 5.59 1.50 -8.97
N ASN A 192 6.77 1.75 -9.54
CA ASN A 192 7.97 2.11 -8.81
C ASN A 192 8.19 3.62 -8.77
N ASN A 193 7.73 4.27 -7.70
CA ASN A 193 7.98 5.69 -7.43
C ASN A 193 9.08 5.91 -6.38
N GLU A 194 9.76 4.85 -5.94
CA GLU A 194 10.87 4.89 -4.98
C GLU A 194 10.49 5.43 -3.59
N ALA A 195 9.19 5.41 -3.22
CA ALA A 195 8.73 6.07 -2.00
C ALA A 195 7.46 5.47 -1.37
N HIS A 196 7.41 5.50 -0.04
CA HIS A 196 6.20 5.31 0.75
C HIS A 196 5.29 6.55 0.70
N GLU A 197 4.85 6.93 -0.49
CA GLU A 197 4.19 8.20 -0.80
C GLU A 197 2.85 8.42 -0.09
N THR A 198 2.19 7.34 0.31
CA THR A 198 0.91 7.40 1.03
C THR A 198 1.07 7.86 2.49
N VAL A 199 2.21 7.58 3.11
CA VAL A 199 2.43 7.76 4.57
C VAL A 199 3.45 8.85 4.92
N GLY A 200 3.87 9.64 3.92
CA GLY A 200 4.79 10.76 4.12
C GLY A 200 5.88 10.90 3.07
N GLY A 201 5.99 9.95 2.14
CA GLY A 201 6.93 10.07 1.01
C GLY A 201 8.36 9.65 1.32
N GLN A 202 8.58 8.95 2.43
CA GLN A 202 9.89 8.44 2.79
C GLN A 202 10.42 7.53 1.67
N PRO A 203 11.68 7.71 1.23
CA PRO A 203 12.26 6.87 0.18
C PRO A 203 12.27 5.40 0.58
N THR A 204 12.01 4.53 -0.38
CA THR A 204 12.25 3.09 -0.24
C THR A 204 13.69 2.76 -0.65
N VAL A 205 14.10 1.50 -0.46
CA VAL A 205 15.39 1.01 -0.98
C VAL A 205 15.33 0.63 -2.47
N SER A 206 14.19 0.87 -3.12
CA SER A 206 13.91 0.52 -4.51
C SER A 206 14.98 0.96 -5.53
N PRO A 207 15.63 2.15 -5.40
CA PRO A 207 16.71 2.55 -6.32
C PRO A 207 17.89 1.56 -6.39
N ASN A 208 18.08 0.74 -5.35
CA ASN A 208 19.19 -0.20 -5.24
C ASN A 208 18.82 -1.64 -5.63
N VAL A 209 17.61 -1.88 -6.13
CA VAL A 209 17.10 -3.22 -6.45
C VAL A 209 16.90 -3.36 -7.96
N ASP A 210 17.53 -4.37 -8.55
CA ASP A 210 17.25 -4.79 -9.93
C ASP A 210 16.06 -5.77 -9.94
N TYR A 211 14.84 -5.22 -9.97
CA TYR A 211 13.62 -6.02 -9.93
C TYR A 211 13.46 -6.96 -11.12
N GLY A 212 13.98 -6.60 -12.28
CA GLY A 212 13.90 -7.46 -13.46
C GLY A 212 14.75 -8.72 -13.30
N SER A 213 15.96 -8.57 -12.76
CA SER A 213 16.82 -9.71 -12.41
C SER A 213 16.21 -10.55 -11.28
N VAL A 214 15.61 -9.91 -10.26
CA VAL A 214 14.88 -10.61 -9.18
C VAL A 214 13.73 -11.43 -9.74
N ALA A 215 12.86 -10.82 -10.57
CA ALA A 215 11.73 -11.51 -11.20
C ALA A 215 12.20 -12.72 -12.01
N LYS A 216 13.24 -12.55 -12.83
CA LYS A 216 13.82 -13.66 -13.61
C LYS A 216 14.34 -14.78 -12.71
N ALA A 217 15.05 -14.45 -11.63
CA ALA A 217 15.55 -15.43 -10.66
C ALA A 217 14.42 -16.14 -9.90
N CYS A 218 13.28 -15.48 -9.72
CA CYS A 218 12.08 -16.07 -9.12
C CYS A 218 11.26 -16.96 -10.08
N GLY A 219 11.61 -17.03 -11.37
CA GLY A 219 10.92 -17.88 -12.35
C GLY A 219 9.87 -17.18 -13.22
N TYR A 220 9.87 -15.84 -13.25
CA TYR A 220 9.04 -15.11 -14.23
C TYR A 220 9.59 -15.33 -15.64
N ASN A 221 8.69 -15.61 -16.60
CA ASN A 221 9.05 -15.87 -18.00
C ASN A 221 9.64 -14.65 -18.68
N LYS A 222 9.12 -13.47 -18.32
CA LYS A 222 9.42 -12.19 -18.95
C LYS A 222 9.51 -11.10 -17.91
N SER A 223 10.42 -10.17 -18.16
CA SER A 223 10.55 -8.94 -17.37
C SER A 223 10.74 -7.75 -18.28
N TYR A 224 10.01 -6.68 -18.01
CA TYR A 224 10.07 -5.43 -18.74
C TYR A 224 10.36 -4.26 -17.79
N LEU A 225 11.03 -3.24 -18.31
CA LEU A 225 11.28 -1.98 -17.63
C LEU A 225 10.81 -0.82 -18.50
N VAL A 226 9.96 0.02 -17.92
CA VAL A 226 9.33 1.16 -18.59
C VAL A 226 9.57 2.43 -17.78
N ARG A 227 9.78 3.55 -18.49
CA ARG A 227 10.06 4.88 -17.92
C ARG A 227 9.23 6.01 -18.50
N ASN A 228 8.33 5.71 -19.45
CA ASN A 228 7.47 6.69 -20.09
C ASN A 228 6.24 6.00 -20.70
N GLN A 229 5.21 6.81 -20.97
CA GLN A 229 3.93 6.38 -21.53
C GLN A 229 4.06 5.57 -22.82
N LYS A 230 4.79 6.07 -23.83
CA LYS A 230 4.91 5.39 -25.13
C LYS A 230 5.51 3.98 -25.00
N ASN A 231 6.50 3.83 -24.12
CA ASN A 231 7.09 2.54 -23.83
C ASN A 231 6.12 1.63 -23.06
N LEU A 232 5.30 2.18 -22.16
CA LEU A 232 4.26 1.43 -21.44
C LEU A 232 3.25 0.83 -22.40
N GLU A 233 2.66 1.66 -23.27
CA GLU A 233 1.66 1.25 -24.27
C GLU A 233 2.21 0.13 -25.17
N ARG A 234 3.45 0.30 -25.67
CA ARG A 234 4.10 -0.73 -26.49
C ARG A 234 4.27 -2.05 -25.73
N VAL A 235 4.78 -2.00 -24.50
CA VAL A 235 5.04 -3.21 -23.70
C VAL A 235 3.76 -3.91 -23.29
N LEU A 236 2.68 -3.16 -22.97
CA LEU A 236 1.38 -3.75 -22.69
C LEU A 236 0.86 -4.55 -23.90
N LEU A 237 0.92 -3.97 -25.11
CA LEU A 237 0.55 -4.66 -26.36
C LEU A 237 1.43 -5.87 -26.68
N GLU A 238 2.73 -5.81 -26.40
CA GLU A 238 3.66 -6.95 -26.56
C GLU A 238 3.32 -8.06 -25.58
N SER A 239 3.11 -7.72 -24.31
CA SER A 239 2.81 -8.67 -23.24
C SER A 239 1.47 -9.39 -23.44
N ALA A 240 0.54 -8.82 -24.22
CA ALA A 240 -0.73 -9.47 -24.57
C ALA A 240 -0.55 -10.75 -25.41
N LYS A 241 0.60 -10.87 -26.10
CA LYS A 241 0.91 -11.99 -26.99
C LYS A 241 1.79 -13.05 -26.32
N GLU A 242 2.10 -12.87 -25.04
CA GLU A 242 3.02 -13.71 -24.28
C GLU A 242 2.29 -14.40 -23.12
N GLU A 243 2.72 -15.64 -22.81
CA GLU A 243 2.31 -16.35 -21.61
C GLU A 243 3.18 -15.93 -20.41
N GLY A 244 2.53 -15.61 -19.30
CA GLY A 244 3.17 -15.27 -18.03
C GLY A 244 3.75 -16.45 -17.26
N PRO A 245 4.29 -16.21 -16.05
CA PRO A 245 4.22 -14.93 -15.33
C PRO A 245 5.06 -13.82 -15.99
N ILE A 246 4.45 -12.66 -16.22
CA ILE A 246 5.13 -11.47 -16.78
C ILE A 246 5.33 -10.45 -15.66
N PHE A 247 6.55 -9.96 -15.51
CA PHE A 247 6.86 -8.84 -14.63
C PHE A 247 7.07 -7.55 -15.44
N LEU A 248 6.49 -6.44 -15.00
CA LEU A 248 6.63 -5.14 -15.63
C LEU A 248 6.93 -4.09 -14.56
N GLU A 249 8.15 -3.58 -14.53
CA GLU A 249 8.48 -2.41 -13.71
C GLU A 249 8.16 -1.13 -14.48
N VAL A 250 7.32 -0.28 -13.90
CA VAL A 250 7.02 1.06 -14.39
C VAL A 250 7.60 2.07 -13.40
N ARG A 251 8.64 2.80 -13.82
CA ARG A 251 9.23 3.87 -13.02
C ARG A 251 8.41 5.15 -13.14
N CYS A 252 7.93 5.64 -12.01
CA CYS A 252 6.96 6.72 -11.93
C CYS A 252 7.45 7.88 -11.05
N ALA A 253 7.01 9.09 -11.37
CA ALA A 253 7.25 10.28 -10.57
C ALA A 253 6.71 10.11 -9.14
N MET A 254 7.44 10.64 -8.17
CA MET A 254 6.95 10.75 -6.79
C MET A 254 5.96 11.92 -6.69
N HIS A 255 4.75 11.71 -7.22
CA HIS A 255 3.71 12.72 -7.26
C HIS A 255 2.32 12.07 -7.26
N SER A 256 1.39 12.71 -6.56
CA SER A 256 -0.04 12.45 -6.62
C SER A 256 -0.80 13.75 -6.45
N ARG A 257 -1.95 13.88 -7.10
CA ARG A 257 -2.88 15.00 -6.89
C ARG A 257 -3.28 15.16 -5.42
N GLU A 258 -3.39 16.40 -4.94
CA GLU A 258 -3.74 16.69 -3.53
C GLU A 258 -5.18 16.31 -3.19
N ASN A 259 -6.08 16.41 -4.16
CA ASN A 259 -7.51 16.17 -4.03
C ASN A 259 -7.91 14.72 -4.36
N LEU A 260 -6.99 13.76 -4.18
CA LEU A 260 -7.24 12.33 -4.37
C LEU A 260 -8.26 11.82 -3.33
N GLY A 261 -9.40 11.36 -3.82
CA GLY A 261 -10.50 10.81 -3.05
C GLY A 261 -10.22 9.42 -2.49
N ARG A 262 -11.26 8.79 -1.95
CA ARG A 262 -11.23 7.45 -1.37
C ARG A 262 -12.41 6.65 -1.88
N PRO A 263 -12.29 5.31 -1.95
CA PRO A 263 -13.43 4.45 -2.23
C PRO A 263 -14.61 4.77 -1.30
N LYS A 264 -15.80 4.90 -1.89
CA LYS A 264 -17.04 5.24 -1.16
C LYS A 264 -17.63 4.02 -0.48
N GLU A 265 -17.49 2.87 -1.13
CA GLU A 265 -17.96 1.56 -0.68
C GLU A 265 -17.04 0.99 0.40
N SER A 266 -17.62 0.19 1.29
CA SER A 266 -16.85 -0.57 2.27
C SER A 266 -16.00 -1.66 1.58
N PRO A 267 -14.90 -2.11 2.20
CA PRO A 267 -14.11 -3.25 1.69
C PRO A 267 -14.96 -4.51 1.47
N LYS A 268 -16.00 -4.72 2.28
CA LYS A 268 -16.93 -5.86 2.14
C LYS A 268 -17.76 -5.74 0.86
N GLU A 269 -18.34 -4.57 0.60
CA GLU A 269 -19.13 -4.31 -0.61
C GLU A 269 -18.26 -4.44 -1.87
N ASN A 270 -17.06 -3.86 -1.87
CA ASN A 270 -16.11 -3.99 -2.98
C ASN A 270 -15.74 -5.46 -3.24
N LYS A 271 -15.47 -6.24 -2.19
CA LYS A 271 -15.22 -7.69 -2.33
C LYS A 271 -16.42 -8.40 -2.95
N GLU A 272 -17.64 -8.13 -2.47
CA GLU A 272 -18.86 -8.78 -2.99
C GLU A 272 -19.14 -8.42 -4.44
N LEU A 273 -18.92 -7.16 -4.84
CA LEU A 273 -19.03 -6.72 -6.24
C LEU A 273 -17.99 -7.42 -7.13
N PHE A 274 -16.74 -7.48 -6.67
CA PHE A 274 -15.64 -8.12 -7.37
C PHE A 274 -15.87 -9.63 -7.58
N MET A 275 -16.28 -10.34 -6.52
CA MET A 275 -16.58 -11.78 -6.60
C MET A 275 -17.72 -12.07 -7.58
N LYS A 276 -18.79 -11.26 -7.59
CA LYS A 276 -19.90 -11.41 -8.54
C LYS A 276 -19.47 -11.24 -10.00
N LYS A 277 -18.46 -10.42 -10.27
CA LYS A 277 -17.91 -10.25 -11.62
C LYS A 277 -17.03 -11.44 -12.01
N LEU A 278 -16.20 -11.93 -11.08
CA LEU A 278 -15.35 -13.12 -11.29
C LEU A 278 -16.15 -14.42 -11.50
N GLU A 279 -17.36 -14.54 -10.95
CA GLU A 279 -18.20 -15.73 -11.12
C GLU A 279 -18.83 -15.87 -12.52
N LYS A 280 -18.87 -14.80 -13.32
CA LYS A 280 -19.48 -14.78 -14.65
C LYS A 280 -18.51 -15.25 -15.72
#